data_AF-A0A955EDY4-F1
#
_entry.id   AF-A0A955EDY4-F1
#
_cell.length_a   1.000
_cell.length_b   1.000
_cell.length_c   1.000
_cell.angle_alpha   90.00
_cell.angle_beta   90.00
_cell.angle_gamma   90.00
#
_symmetry.space_group_name_H-M   'P 1'
#
loop_
_entity.id
_entity.type
_entity.pdbx_description
1 polymer ?
#
loop_
_entity_poly.entity_id
_entity_poly.type
_entity_poly.pdbx_seq_one_letter_code
_entity_poly.pdbx_strand_id
1 'polypeptide(L)'
;MESKPYVISEDLETAGSYVEQGQLDNFRDTLVADLESIGKTVDWVSFSAIKNGIQKLVKGTNLPILTLDNRYLDADGVDASFGMSRAVSRDLEDAGYDPRVGYVGETEQLDRIKQQLSGQEVVVVDDVLFSGENISWTIDKLAQIDVRVAAIVGGVVIGEAAHLLAERGVELEYVRSYEDVDDEVCERDFAFVYGSGRKLTGEQATALYFDPQYGKPAQWASIPQESTISFFEKNLDRNRSLLSGSVRLGDIGNFLGYDSDLTVEENITIAASRYQ
;
A
#
# COMPACT_ATOMS: atom_id res chain seq x y z
N MET A 1 -6.27 26.05 13.46
CA MET A 1 -5.81 25.12 12.43
C MET A 1 -6.75 23.94 12.46
N GLU A 2 -7.36 23.61 11.33
CA GLU A 2 -8.11 22.35 11.24
C GLU A 2 -7.12 21.19 11.44
N SER A 3 -7.55 20.15 12.15
CA SER A 3 -6.76 18.93 12.33
C SER A 3 -6.69 18.21 10.99
N LYS A 4 -5.48 17.89 10.52
CA LYS A 4 -5.30 17.10 9.31
C LYS A 4 -5.83 15.67 9.56
N PRO A 5 -6.55 15.06 8.61
CA PRO A 5 -7.02 13.70 8.78
C PRO A 5 -5.88 12.69 8.63
N TYR A 6 -5.97 11.59 9.35
CA TYR A 6 -5.19 10.37 9.16
C TYR A 6 -6.03 9.44 8.29
N VAL A 7 -5.66 9.31 7.03
CA VAL A 7 -6.48 8.62 6.02
C VAL A 7 -6.11 7.15 6.00
N ILE A 8 -7.12 6.28 6.02
CA ILE A 8 -6.93 4.83 5.85
C ILE A 8 -7.72 4.33 4.66
N SER A 9 -7.05 3.73 3.68
CA SER A 9 -7.68 3.07 2.54
C SER A 9 -7.97 1.61 2.88
N GLU A 10 -9.25 1.21 2.90
CA GLU A 10 -9.66 -0.16 3.18
C GLU A 10 -9.23 -1.10 2.05
N ASP A 11 -8.73 -2.28 2.42
CA ASP A 11 -8.37 -3.32 1.46
C ASP A 11 -8.24 -4.74 2.04
N LEU A 12 -8.42 -4.94 3.35
CA LEU A 12 -8.30 -6.26 3.98
C LEU A 12 -9.36 -7.26 3.52
N GLU A 13 -10.51 -6.78 3.04
CA GLU A 13 -11.54 -7.62 2.40
C GLU A 13 -10.98 -8.42 1.21
N THR A 14 -9.89 -7.96 0.60
CA THR A 14 -9.22 -8.61 -0.54
C THR A 14 -8.02 -9.46 -0.15
N ALA A 15 -7.61 -9.46 1.13
CA ALA A 15 -6.36 -10.06 1.61
C ALA A 15 -6.39 -11.61 1.73
N GLY A 16 -7.42 -12.27 1.19
CA GLY A 16 -7.50 -13.72 1.05
C GLY A 16 -8.18 -14.45 2.22
N SER A 17 -8.12 -15.78 2.20
CA SER A 17 -8.88 -16.65 3.11
C SER A 17 -8.35 -16.73 4.53
N TYR A 18 -7.21 -16.13 4.82
CA TYR A 18 -6.59 -16.15 6.15
C TYR A 18 -7.13 -15.07 7.08
N VAL A 19 -7.82 -14.08 6.52
CA VAL A 19 -8.52 -13.03 7.25
C VAL A 19 -9.91 -13.52 7.64
N GLU A 20 -10.18 -13.56 8.94
CA GLU A 20 -11.48 -13.87 9.52
C GLU A 20 -12.43 -12.70 9.26
N GLN A 21 -13.19 -12.78 8.16
CA GLN A 21 -14.05 -11.68 7.69
C GLN A 21 -15.01 -11.13 8.76
N GLY A 22 -15.51 -11.99 9.66
CA GLY A 22 -16.36 -11.59 10.78
C GLY A 22 -15.66 -10.75 11.86
N GLN A 23 -14.34 -10.54 11.75
CA GLN A 23 -13.52 -9.76 12.68
C GLN A 23 -13.05 -8.43 12.08
N LEU A 24 -13.36 -8.13 10.82
CA LEU A 24 -12.94 -6.89 10.16
C LEU A 24 -13.48 -5.64 10.85
N ASP A 25 -14.78 -5.61 11.18
CA ASP A 25 -15.39 -4.47 11.87
C ASP A 25 -14.73 -4.24 13.23
N ASN A 26 -14.48 -5.31 14.00
CA ASN A 26 -13.78 -5.20 15.28
C ASN A 26 -12.34 -4.72 15.11
N PHE A 27 -11.61 -5.19 14.09
CA PHE A 27 -10.27 -4.71 13.77
C PHE A 27 -10.26 -3.22 13.45
N ARG A 28 -11.19 -2.75 12.60
CA ARG A 28 -11.33 -1.36 12.18
C ARG A 28 -11.70 -0.46 13.36
N ASP A 29 -12.71 -0.84 14.14
CA ASP A 29 -13.18 -0.08 15.31
C ASP A 29 -12.07 0.09 16.36
N THR A 30 -11.33 -0.98 16.64
CA THR A 30 -10.24 -0.94 17.63
C THR A 30 -9.02 -0.19 17.11
N LEU A 31 -8.70 -0.27 15.82
CA LEU A 31 -7.66 0.56 15.19
C LEU A 31 -8.02 2.05 15.25
N VAL A 32 -9.26 2.42 14.96
CA VAL A 32 -9.75 3.80 15.06
C VAL A 32 -9.60 4.30 16.49
N ALA A 33 -10.12 3.56 17.48
CA ALA A 33 -10.04 3.96 18.87
C ALA A 33 -8.58 4.17 19.34
N ASP A 34 -7.65 3.33 18.87
CA ASP A 34 -6.23 3.47 19.19
C ASP A 34 -5.61 4.71 18.54
N LEU A 35 -5.87 4.96 17.26
CA LEU A 35 -5.37 6.15 16.55
C LEU A 35 -5.95 7.44 17.15
N GLU A 36 -7.24 7.46 17.49
CA GLU A 36 -7.87 8.60 18.17
C GLU A 36 -7.28 8.82 19.57
N SER A 37 -6.94 7.75 20.30
CA SER A 37 -6.32 7.86 21.63
C SER A 37 -4.93 8.52 21.61
N ILE A 38 -4.23 8.45 20.47
CA ILE A 38 -2.94 9.12 20.23
C ILE A 38 -3.09 10.45 19.47
N GLY A 39 -4.32 10.97 19.36
CA GLY A 39 -4.61 12.30 18.85
C GLY A 39 -4.81 12.40 17.34
N LYS A 40 -5.04 11.29 16.64
CA LYS A 40 -5.37 11.29 15.21
C LYS A 40 -6.85 11.54 14.99
N THR A 41 -7.19 12.17 13.86
CA THR A 41 -8.56 12.25 13.35
C THR A 41 -8.66 11.31 12.16
N VAL A 42 -9.29 10.15 12.31
CA VAL A 42 -9.28 9.11 11.26
C VAL A 42 -10.36 9.36 10.21
N ASP A 43 -10.00 9.24 8.92
CA ASP A 43 -10.95 9.22 7.80
C ASP A 43 -10.74 7.94 6.97
N TRP A 44 -11.76 7.11 6.88
CA TRP A 44 -11.72 5.86 6.13
C TRP A 44 -12.22 6.05 4.70
N VAL A 45 -11.45 5.53 3.75
CA VAL A 45 -11.84 5.46 2.34
C VAL A 45 -12.10 3.99 2.01
N SER A 46 -13.38 3.64 1.82
CA SER A 46 -13.72 2.24 1.56
C SER A 46 -13.16 1.71 0.24
N PHE A 47 -12.79 0.43 0.23
CA PHE A 47 -12.30 -0.28 -0.96
C PHE A 47 -13.29 -0.13 -2.13
N SER A 48 -14.58 -0.30 -1.83
CA SER A 48 -15.65 -0.21 -2.84
C SER A 48 -15.76 1.18 -3.45
N ALA A 49 -15.55 2.26 -2.67
CA ALA A 49 -15.55 3.62 -3.19
C ALA A 49 -14.38 3.84 -4.15
N ILE A 50 -13.17 3.43 -3.75
CA ILE A 50 -11.95 3.52 -4.59
C ILE A 50 -12.15 2.72 -5.88
N LYS A 51 -12.47 1.44 -5.77
CA LYS A 51 -12.65 0.54 -6.92
C LYS A 51 -13.72 1.07 -7.89
N ASN A 52 -14.92 1.37 -7.40
CA ASN A 52 -16.02 1.85 -8.26
C ASN A 52 -15.70 3.21 -8.89
N GLY A 53 -15.03 4.10 -8.13
CA GLY A 53 -14.61 5.40 -8.62
C GLY A 53 -13.57 5.28 -9.74
N ILE A 54 -12.49 4.53 -9.52
CA ILE A 54 -11.45 4.27 -10.52
C ILE A 54 -12.08 3.66 -11.77
N GLN A 55 -12.91 2.61 -11.62
CA GLN A 55 -13.58 1.96 -12.74
C GLN A 55 -14.47 2.93 -13.54
N LYS A 56 -15.11 3.89 -12.88
CA LYS A 56 -15.93 4.91 -13.55
C LYS A 56 -15.06 5.89 -14.35
N LEU A 57 -13.93 6.31 -13.80
CA LEU A 57 -13.00 7.25 -14.45
C LEU A 57 -12.36 6.59 -15.69
N VAL A 58 -11.83 5.37 -15.56
CA VAL A 58 -11.19 4.67 -16.69
C VAL A 58 -12.16 4.29 -17.81
N LYS A 59 -13.45 4.06 -17.52
CA LYS A 59 -14.46 3.79 -18.55
C LYS A 59 -14.67 4.96 -19.52
N GLY A 60 -14.26 6.17 -19.15
CA GLY A 60 -14.37 7.36 -19.99
C GLY A 60 -13.27 7.47 -21.06
N THR A 61 -12.19 6.68 -20.96
CA THR A 61 -11.05 6.78 -21.86
C THR A 61 -11.08 5.70 -22.95
N ASN A 62 -10.48 6.02 -24.11
CA ASN A 62 -10.19 5.07 -25.18
C ASN A 62 -8.70 4.71 -25.25
N LEU A 63 -7.92 5.14 -24.27
CA LEU A 63 -6.49 4.84 -24.19
C LEU A 63 -6.26 3.53 -23.42
N PRO A 64 -5.18 2.79 -23.72
CA PRO A 64 -4.76 1.64 -22.93
C PRO A 64 -4.55 1.99 -21.45
N ILE A 65 -4.93 1.06 -20.58
CA ILE A 65 -4.82 1.18 -19.13
C ILE A 65 -3.60 0.42 -18.62
N LEU A 66 -2.69 1.13 -17.97
CA LEU A 66 -1.55 0.57 -17.24
C LEU A 66 -1.79 0.73 -15.75
N THR A 67 -1.87 -0.37 -15.01
CA THR A 67 -2.07 -0.33 -13.55
C THR A 67 -0.78 -0.54 -12.78
N LEU A 68 -0.59 0.19 -11.68
CA LEU A 68 0.46 -0.03 -10.69
C LEU A 68 0.02 -1.00 -9.59
N ASP A 69 -1.30 -1.20 -9.46
CA ASP A 69 -1.93 -2.11 -8.51
C ASP A 69 -3.20 -2.76 -9.12
N ASN A 70 -3.20 -4.08 -9.26
CA ASN A 70 -4.27 -4.80 -9.95
C ASN A 70 -5.53 -5.04 -9.09
N ARG A 71 -5.58 -4.59 -7.83
CA ARG A 71 -6.70 -4.88 -6.92
C ARG A 71 -7.96 -4.06 -7.22
N TYR A 72 -7.81 -2.87 -7.81
CA TYR A 72 -8.91 -1.90 -7.98
C TYR A 72 -9.49 -1.86 -9.40
N LEU A 73 -8.98 -2.70 -10.30
CA LEU A 73 -9.47 -2.85 -11.66
C LEU A 73 -9.82 -4.31 -11.92
N ASP A 74 -10.82 -4.55 -12.76
CA ASP A 74 -11.13 -5.90 -13.23
C ASP A 74 -10.14 -6.27 -14.35
N ALA A 75 -9.74 -7.53 -14.43
CA ALA A 75 -8.68 -7.98 -15.34
C ALA A 75 -8.94 -7.63 -16.82
N ASP A 76 -10.20 -7.64 -17.25
CA ASP A 76 -10.60 -7.33 -18.62
C ASP A 76 -10.45 -5.84 -18.97
N GLY A 77 -10.22 -4.97 -17.98
CA GLY A 77 -10.03 -3.52 -18.14
C GLY A 77 -8.57 -3.06 -18.02
N VAL A 78 -7.61 -3.98 -18.03
CA VAL A 78 -6.18 -3.69 -17.84
C VAL A 78 -5.39 -4.22 -19.03
N ASP A 79 -4.68 -3.33 -19.73
CA ASP A 79 -3.83 -3.69 -20.88
C ASP A 79 -2.42 -4.11 -20.43
N ALA A 80 -1.88 -3.47 -19.39
CA ALA A 80 -0.57 -3.79 -18.83
C ALA A 80 -0.51 -3.51 -17.32
N SER A 81 0.51 -4.06 -16.64
CA SER A 81 0.75 -3.80 -15.22
C SER A 81 2.24 -3.51 -14.96
N PHE A 82 2.51 -2.59 -14.05
CA PHE A 82 3.85 -2.24 -13.59
C PHE A 82 3.88 -2.16 -12.06
N GLY A 83 4.00 -3.32 -11.41
CA GLY A 83 3.90 -3.45 -9.96
C GLY A 83 5.22 -3.17 -9.27
N MET A 84 5.52 -1.90 -9.08
CA MET A 84 6.68 -1.43 -8.32
C MET A 84 6.21 -0.84 -6.99
N SER A 85 7.05 -0.94 -5.97
CA SER A 85 6.81 -0.34 -4.65
C SER A 85 8.10 0.21 -4.09
N ARG A 86 8.00 1.21 -3.19
CA ARG A 86 9.15 1.66 -2.41
C ARG A 86 9.72 0.50 -1.60
N ALA A 87 11.03 0.35 -1.66
CA ALA A 87 11.76 -0.72 -1.01
C ALA A 87 12.74 -0.16 0.01
N VAL A 88 13.07 -0.98 0.99
CA VAL A 88 14.03 -0.66 2.04
C VAL A 88 15.09 -1.75 2.14
N SER A 89 16.27 -1.37 2.61
CA SER A 89 17.31 -2.33 2.99
C SER A 89 16.93 -3.06 4.29
N ARG A 90 17.72 -4.08 4.66
CA ARG A 90 17.59 -4.74 5.99
C ARG A 90 17.82 -3.78 7.16
N ASP A 91 18.53 -2.69 6.94
CA ASP A 91 18.74 -1.63 7.92
C ASP A 91 17.58 -0.60 7.91
N LEU A 92 16.49 -0.90 7.18
CA LEU A 92 15.26 -0.11 7.06
C LEU A 92 15.47 1.26 6.40
N GLU A 93 16.58 1.43 5.67
CA GLU A 93 16.89 2.64 4.90
C GLU A 93 16.29 2.56 3.50
N ASP A 94 15.94 3.72 2.93
CA ASP A 94 15.41 3.80 1.58
C ASP A 94 16.38 3.17 0.57
N ALA A 95 15.85 2.24 -0.23
CA ALA A 95 16.58 1.51 -1.25
C ALA A 95 15.95 1.66 -2.64
N GLY A 96 15.13 2.71 -2.84
CA GLY A 96 14.47 3.04 -4.09
C GLY A 96 13.21 2.21 -4.34
N TYR A 97 13.06 1.69 -5.55
CA TYR A 97 11.89 0.92 -5.97
C TYR A 97 12.30 -0.52 -6.31
N ASP A 98 11.50 -1.48 -5.88
CA ASP A 98 11.67 -2.91 -6.17
C ASP A 98 10.30 -3.49 -6.57
N PRO A 99 10.24 -4.57 -7.37
CA PRO A 99 8.98 -5.20 -7.70
C PRO A 99 8.22 -5.59 -6.43
N ARG A 100 6.91 -5.35 -6.46
CA ARG A 100 6.00 -5.85 -5.42
C ARG A 100 6.17 -7.37 -5.32
N VAL A 101 5.90 -7.92 -4.14
CA VAL A 101 5.93 -9.38 -3.95
C VAL A 101 5.04 -10.02 -5.03
N GLY A 102 5.51 -11.11 -5.65
CA GLY A 102 4.81 -11.81 -6.72
C GLY A 102 4.97 -11.22 -8.13
N TYR A 103 5.56 -10.02 -8.27
CA TYR A 103 5.90 -9.46 -9.58
C TYR A 103 7.28 -9.92 -10.06
N VAL A 104 7.45 -9.97 -11.38
CA VAL A 104 8.76 -10.21 -12.01
C VAL A 104 9.67 -8.98 -11.94
N GLY A 105 10.95 -9.13 -12.27
CA GLY A 105 11.93 -8.03 -12.23
C GLY A 105 11.53 -6.82 -13.09
N GLU A 106 11.95 -5.61 -12.68
CA GLU A 106 11.62 -4.34 -13.36
C GLU A 106 11.86 -4.41 -14.87
N THR A 107 13.04 -4.86 -15.30
CA THR A 107 13.40 -4.99 -16.72
C THR A 107 12.42 -5.87 -17.49
N GLU A 108 12.02 -6.99 -16.90
CA GLU A 108 11.08 -7.90 -17.55
C GLU A 108 9.66 -7.30 -17.64
N GLN A 109 9.23 -6.56 -16.62
CA GLN A 109 7.97 -5.81 -16.68
C GLN A 109 8.01 -4.75 -17.79
N LEU A 110 9.08 -3.96 -17.85
CA LEU A 110 9.27 -2.92 -18.87
C LEU A 110 9.36 -3.51 -20.28
N ASP A 111 10.03 -4.64 -20.47
CA ASP A 111 10.09 -5.33 -21.76
C ASP A 111 8.71 -5.79 -22.24
N ARG A 112 7.87 -6.30 -21.32
CA ARG A 112 6.48 -6.68 -21.63
C ARG A 112 5.64 -5.46 -22.01
N ILE A 113 5.73 -4.38 -21.22
CA ILE A 113 5.03 -3.12 -21.50
C ILE A 113 5.47 -2.56 -22.85
N LYS A 114 6.77 -2.56 -23.14
CA LYS A 114 7.31 -2.08 -24.42
C LYS A 114 6.76 -2.87 -25.61
N GLN A 115 6.73 -4.20 -25.50
CA GLN A 115 6.20 -5.06 -26.58
C GLN A 115 4.72 -4.79 -26.87
N GLN A 116 3.95 -4.36 -25.86
CA GLN A 116 2.51 -4.13 -25.97
C GLN A 116 2.16 -2.69 -26.34
N LEU A 117 2.85 -1.70 -25.75
CA LEU A 117 2.42 -0.31 -25.68
C LEU A 117 3.40 0.70 -26.29
N SER A 118 4.56 0.28 -26.83
CA SER A 118 5.52 1.23 -27.44
C SER A 118 4.89 2.05 -28.56
N GLY A 119 5.15 3.35 -28.55
CA GLY A 119 4.56 4.37 -29.43
C GLY A 119 3.18 4.86 -29.01
N GLN A 120 2.61 4.34 -27.91
CA GLN A 120 1.26 4.67 -27.47
C GLN A 120 1.24 5.67 -26.31
N GLU A 121 0.08 6.31 -26.15
CA GLU A 121 -0.30 7.07 -24.97
C GLU A 121 -1.14 6.18 -24.05
N VAL A 122 -0.93 6.24 -22.75
CA VAL A 122 -1.59 5.38 -21.76
C VAL A 122 -2.21 6.20 -20.63
N VAL A 123 -3.22 5.64 -19.98
CA VAL A 123 -3.68 6.07 -18.66
C VAL A 123 -3.01 5.20 -17.61
N VAL A 124 -2.33 5.83 -16.65
CA VAL A 124 -1.74 5.12 -15.50
C VAL A 124 -2.68 5.17 -14.32
N VAL A 125 -2.88 4.03 -13.65
CA VAL A 125 -3.81 3.90 -12.53
C VAL A 125 -3.07 3.44 -11.28
N ASP A 126 -3.32 4.10 -10.15
CA ASP A 126 -2.82 3.69 -8.83
C ASP A 126 -3.89 3.90 -7.75
N ASP A 127 -3.76 3.22 -6.62
CA ASP A 127 -4.71 3.34 -5.52
C ASP A 127 -4.50 4.63 -4.73
N VAL A 128 -3.25 4.96 -4.42
CA VAL A 128 -2.90 6.17 -3.68
C VAL A 128 -1.75 6.93 -4.35
N LEU A 129 -1.95 8.23 -4.54
CA LEU A 129 -0.92 9.17 -4.95
C LEU A 129 -0.59 10.10 -3.77
N PHE A 130 0.42 9.73 -2.99
CA PHE A 130 0.81 10.46 -1.77
C PHE A 130 1.71 11.67 -2.06
N SER A 131 3.02 11.45 -2.28
CA SER A 131 3.96 12.52 -2.65
C SER A 131 4.12 12.70 -4.16
N GLY A 132 3.62 11.77 -4.97
CA GLY A 132 3.75 11.79 -6.42
C GLY A 132 5.12 11.31 -6.95
N GLU A 133 6.05 10.91 -6.08
CA GLU A 133 7.40 10.48 -6.50
C GLU A 133 7.39 9.17 -7.27
N ASN A 134 6.63 8.16 -6.81
CA ASN A 134 6.54 6.86 -7.47
C ASN A 134 5.99 7.02 -8.88
N ILE A 135 4.89 7.75 -9.02
CA ILE A 135 4.26 7.99 -10.31
C ILE A 135 5.15 8.85 -11.23
N SER A 136 5.88 9.83 -10.68
CA SER A 136 6.89 10.60 -11.45
C SER A 136 8.00 9.71 -11.98
N TRP A 137 8.53 8.82 -11.14
CA TRP A 137 9.52 7.82 -11.54
C TRP A 137 8.98 6.87 -12.61
N THR A 138 7.73 6.42 -12.46
CA THR A 138 7.04 5.58 -13.46
C THR A 138 6.91 6.29 -14.80
N ILE A 139 6.48 7.56 -14.82
CA ILE A 139 6.41 8.35 -16.07
C ILE A 139 7.76 8.35 -16.78
N ASP A 140 8.85 8.58 -16.04
CA ASP A 140 10.20 8.65 -16.61
C ASP A 140 10.65 7.28 -17.17
N LYS A 141 10.28 6.19 -16.50
CA LYS A 141 10.56 4.82 -16.97
C LYS A 141 9.78 4.45 -18.23
N LEU A 142 8.50 4.81 -18.29
CA LEU A 142 7.66 4.58 -19.46
C LEU A 142 8.15 5.39 -20.67
N ALA A 143 8.55 6.64 -20.46
CA ALA A 143 9.11 7.48 -21.52
C ALA A 143 10.38 6.88 -22.14
N GLN A 144 11.23 6.20 -21.36
CA GLN A 144 12.45 5.53 -21.87
C GLN A 144 12.15 4.37 -22.83
N ILE A 145 10.95 3.80 -22.76
CA ILE A 145 10.50 2.71 -23.65
C ILE A 145 9.47 3.18 -24.69
N ASP A 146 9.41 4.50 -24.92
CA ASP A 146 8.51 5.15 -25.89
C ASP A 146 7.01 4.95 -25.55
N VAL A 147 6.67 4.94 -24.26
CA VAL A 147 5.28 4.92 -23.77
C VAL A 147 5.02 6.25 -23.07
N ARG A 148 4.01 7.00 -23.52
CA ARG A 148 3.68 8.32 -22.97
C ARG A 148 2.51 8.23 -22.01
N VAL A 149 2.62 8.86 -20.84
CA VAL A 149 1.50 8.95 -19.89
C VAL A 149 0.65 10.17 -20.26
N ALA A 150 -0.58 9.94 -20.72
CA ALA A 150 -1.50 11.01 -21.08
C ALA A 150 -2.28 11.52 -19.86
N ALA A 151 -2.73 10.60 -19.02
CA ALA A 151 -3.45 10.90 -17.79
C ALA A 151 -3.12 9.90 -16.69
N ILE A 152 -3.38 10.31 -15.45
CA ILE A 152 -3.28 9.49 -14.25
C ILE A 152 -4.65 9.43 -13.59
N VAL A 153 -5.05 8.25 -13.15
CA VAL A 153 -6.24 8.03 -12.33
C VAL A 153 -5.81 7.53 -10.96
N GLY A 154 -6.05 8.32 -9.92
CA GLY A 154 -5.78 7.96 -8.52
C GLY A 154 -7.06 7.59 -7.77
N GLY A 155 -6.99 6.60 -6.87
CA GLY A 155 -8.04 6.39 -5.88
C GLY A 155 -8.10 7.55 -4.89
N VAL A 156 -7.05 7.70 -4.10
CA VAL A 156 -6.84 8.80 -3.16
C VAL A 156 -5.65 9.64 -3.63
N VAL A 157 -5.82 10.95 -3.67
CA VAL A 157 -4.76 11.90 -4.07
C VAL A 157 -4.53 12.92 -2.98
N ILE A 158 -3.28 13.06 -2.56
CA ILE A 158 -2.85 14.12 -1.63
C ILE A 158 -2.37 15.34 -2.44
N GLY A 159 -2.57 16.53 -1.89
CA GLY A 159 -2.27 17.80 -2.58
C GLY A 159 -0.83 17.89 -3.08
N GLU A 160 0.15 17.36 -2.33
CA GLU A 160 1.55 17.29 -2.75
C GLU A 160 1.72 16.54 -4.09
N ALA A 161 1.16 15.33 -4.22
CA ALA A 161 1.17 14.59 -5.48
C ALA A 161 0.48 15.35 -6.60
N ALA A 162 -0.68 15.97 -6.32
CA ALA A 162 -1.43 16.74 -7.32
C ALA A 162 -0.62 17.92 -7.86
N HIS A 163 0.08 18.65 -6.99
CA HIS A 163 0.96 19.75 -7.38
C HIS A 163 2.14 19.26 -8.25
N LEU A 164 2.84 18.21 -7.81
CA LEU A 164 3.97 17.65 -8.55
C LEU A 164 3.58 17.15 -9.95
N LEU A 165 2.41 16.50 -10.07
CA LEU A 165 1.90 15.99 -11.34
C LEU A 165 1.42 17.10 -12.28
N ALA A 166 0.81 18.15 -11.73
CA ALA A 166 0.41 19.32 -12.50
C ALA A 166 1.61 20.04 -13.12
N GLU A 167 2.74 20.14 -12.40
CA GLU A 167 3.99 20.70 -12.92
C GLU A 167 4.58 19.88 -14.09
N ARG A 168 4.31 18.57 -14.11
CA ARG A 168 4.67 17.68 -15.22
C ARG A 168 3.71 17.77 -16.41
N GLY A 169 2.63 18.55 -16.30
CA GLY A 169 1.64 18.72 -17.37
C GLY A 169 0.82 17.47 -17.67
N VAL A 170 0.70 16.56 -16.70
CA VAL A 170 -0.09 15.33 -16.83
C VAL A 170 -1.48 15.57 -16.29
N GLU A 171 -2.50 15.12 -17.03
CA GLU A 171 -3.88 15.17 -16.56
C GLU A 171 -4.08 14.22 -15.37
N LEU A 172 -4.76 14.70 -14.33
CA LEU A 172 -4.98 13.95 -13.10
C LEU A 172 -6.47 13.89 -12.78
N GLU A 173 -7.01 12.68 -12.78
CA GLU A 173 -8.35 12.36 -12.31
C GLU A 173 -8.26 11.57 -11.01
N TYR A 174 -9.23 11.74 -10.12
CA TYR A 174 -9.22 11.05 -8.83
C TYR A 174 -10.61 10.79 -8.27
N VAL A 175 -10.71 9.76 -7.42
CA VAL A 175 -11.95 9.44 -6.70
C VAL A 175 -12.11 10.34 -5.47
N ARG A 176 -11.05 10.50 -4.69
CA ARG A 176 -11.00 11.35 -3.51
C ARG A 176 -9.70 12.14 -3.48
N SER A 177 -9.77 13.38 -3.01
CA SER A 177 -8.59 14.20 -2.79
C SER A 177 -8.60 14.85 -1.42
N TYR A 178 -7.39 15.09 -0.92
CA TYR A 178 -7.11 15.82 0.30
C TYR A 178 -6.07 16.89 -0.01
N GLU A 179 -6.28 18.12 0.45
CA GLU A 179 -5.27 19.17 0.32
C GLU A 179 -4.01 18.80 1.10
N ASP A 180 -4.20 18.30 2.32
CA ASP A 180 -3.14 17.92 3.24
C ASP A 180 -3.66 16.84 4.20
N VAL A 181 -2.78 15.97 4.66
CA VAL A 181 -3.10 14.85 5.58
C VAL A 181 -2.02 14.75 6.63
N ASP A 182 -2.37 14.11 7.74
CA ASP A 182 -1.37 13.70 8.73
C ASP A 182 -0.61 12.47 8.22
N ASP A 183 -1.32 11.51 7.63
CA ASP A 183 -0.77 10.40 6.87
C ASP A 183 -1.85 9.78 5.96
N GLU A 184 -1.43 8.93 5.03
CA GLU A 184 -2.28 7.97 4.33
C GLU A 184 -1.61 6.60 4.41
N VAL A 185 -2.34 5.62 4.96
CA VAL A 185 -1.83 4.26 5.11
C VAL A 185 -2.90 3.27 4.66
N CYS A 186 -2.49 2.24 3.94
CA CYS A 186 -3.40 1.16 3.58
C CYS A 186 -3.74 0.32 4.82
N GLU A 187 -5.00 -0.10 4.95
CA GLU A 187 -5.49 -0.91 6.07
C GLU A 187 -4.62 -2.16 6.31
N ARG A 188 -4.24 -2.86 5.24
CA ARG A 188 -3.36 -4.03 5.29
C ARG A 188 -2.02 -3.81 6.00
N ASP A 189 -1.47 -2.60 6.00
CA ASP A 189 -0.16 -2.31 6.59
C ASP A 189 -0.17 -2.38 8.13
N PHE A 190 -1.37 -2.50 8.73
CA PHE A 190 -1.59 -2.81 10.14
C PHE A 190 -1.82 -4.31 10.41
N ALA A 191 -1.61 -5.19 9.42
CA ALA A 191 -1.83 -6.62 9.55
C ALA A 191 -0.69 -7.49 8.98
N PHE A 192 -0.57 -8.74 9.46
CA PHE A 192 0.29 -9.76 8.85
C PHE A 192 -0.39 -10.38 7.63
N VAL A 193 -0.51 -9.60 6.56
CA VAL A 193 -1.11 -10.07 5.30
C VAL A 193 -0.17 -9.85 4.13
N TYR A 194 -0.40 -10.58 3.05
CA TYR A 194 0.37 -10.41 1.81
C TYR A 194 0.31 -8.96 1.32
N GLY A 195 1.47 -8.39 0.98
CA GLY A 195 1.56 -7.00 0.52
C GLY A 195 1.47 -5.94 1.63
N SER A 196 1.43 -6.36 2.89
CA SER A 196 1.63 -5.47 4.05
C SER A 196 3.09 -5.10 4.19
N GLY A 197 3.34 -3.84 4.54
CA GLY A 197 4.66 -3.34 4.89
C GLY A 197 5.47 -2.79 3.72
N ARG A 198 6.72 -2.42 3.97
CA ARG A 198 7.67 -2.01 2.93
C ARG A 198 8.46 -3.20 2.41
N LYS A 199 8.62 -3.28 1.10
CA LYS A 199 9.36 -4.36 0.44
C LYS A 199 10.84 -4.35 0.87
N LEU A 200 11.41 -5.49 1.25
CA LEU A 200 12.87 -5.61 1.41
C LEU A 200 13.52 -5.80 0.05
N THR A 201 14.45 -4.92 -0.31
CA THR A 201 15.13 -4.97 -1.63
C THR A 201 15.83 -6.30 -1.86
N GLY A 202 15.50 -6.96 -2.97
CA GLY A 202 16.14 -8.23 -3.38
C GLY A 202 15.69 -9.47 -2.59
N GLU A 203 14.72 -9.33 -1.68
CA GLU A 203 14.18 -10.44 -0.88
C GLU A 203 12.69 -10.67 -1.19
N GLN A 204 12.12 -11.81 -0.79
CA GLN A 204 10.67 -12.04 -0.91
C GLN A 204 9.99 -11.84 0.44
N ALA A 205 10.30 -10.72 1.10
CA ALA A 205 9.83 -10.37 2.44
C ALA A 205 9.55 -8.87 2.57
N THR A 206 8.79 -8.50 3.59
CA THR A 206 8.45 -7.10 3.91
C THR A 206 8.76 -6.72 5.36
N ALA A 207 8.99 -5.44 5.60
CA ALA A 207 9.13 -4.81 6.91
C ALA A 207 7.79 -4.19 7.31
N LEU A 208 7.19 -4.63 8.42
CA LEU A 208 5.86 -4.21 8.86
C LEU A 208 5.86 -2.77 9.37
N TYR A 209 4.80 -2.01 9.08
CA TYR A 209 4.74 -0.59 9.47
C TYR A 209 4.65 -0.42 10.99
N PHE A 210 3.96 -1.33 11.67
CA PHE A 210 3.68 -1.21 13.09
C PHE A 210 4.77 -1.80 14.01
N ASP A 211 5.77 -2.51 13.47
CA ASP A 211 6.85 -3.12 14.28
C ASP A 211 7.97 -2.10 14.59
N PRO A 212 8.29 -1.83 15.87
CA PRO A 212 9.30 -0.82 16.22
C PRO A 212 10.75 -1.31 16.09
N GLN A 213 11.01 -2.62 15.95
CA GLN A 213 12.34 -3.18 15.75
C GLN A 213 12.63 -3.46 14.28
N TYR A 214 11.64 -3.94 13.54
CA TYR A 214 11.76 -4.35 12.14
C TYR A 214 11.01 -3.45 11.17
N GLY A 215 10.54 -2.31 11.65
CA GLY A 215 9.88 -1.26 10.87
C GLY A 215 10.17 0.13 11.44
N LYS A 216 9.46 1.13 10.93
CA LYS A 216 9.57 2.53 11.40
C LYS A 216 8.18 3.15 11.58
N PRO A 217 7.39 2.73 12.59
CA PRO A 217 6.00 3.19 12.77
C PRO A 217 5.84 4.71 12.83
N ALA A 218 6.81 5.41 13.42
CA ALA A 218 6.79 6.87 13.47
C ALA A 218 7.04 7.55 12.13
N GLN A 219 7.81 6.92 11.23
CA GLN A 219 8.14 7.49 9.93
C GLN A 219 7.17 7.03 8.84
N TRP A 220 6.69 5.79 8.92
CA TRP A 220 5.91 5.17 7.84
C TRP A 220 4.41 5.21 8.08
N ALA A 221 3.97 5.39 9.33
CA ALA A 221 2.57 5.46 9.71
C ALA A 221 2.29 6.63 10.67
N SER A 222 3.22 7.58 10.78
CA SER A 222 3.10 8.78 11.62
C SER A 222 2.66 8.52 13.07
N ILE A 223 3.01 7.35 13.64
CA ILE A 223 2.71 7.01 15.03
C ILE A 223 3.69 7.75 15.96
N PRO A 224 3.23 8.53 16.96
CA PRO A 224 4.13 9.23 17.87
C PRO A 224 5.14 8.28 18.52
N GLN A 225 6.41 8.71 18.63
CA GLN A 225 7.52 7.87 19.07
C GLN A 225 7.24 7.20 20.41
N GLU A 226 6.63 7.95 21.33
CA GLU A 226 6.21 7.52 22.67
C GLU A 226 5.09 6.48 22.67
N SER A 227 4.32 6.37 21.58
CA SER A 227 3.19 5.45 21.44
C SER A 227 3.55 4.17 20.67
N THR A 228 4.69 4.13 19.99
CA THR A 228 5.08 3.04 19.07
C THR A 228 4.99 1.64 19.69
N ILE A 229 5.50 1.44 20.91
CA ILE A 229 5.45 0.13 21.60
C ILE A 229 4.00 -0.25 21.93
N SER A 230 3.24 0.66 22.54
CA SER A 230 1.83 0.37 22.88
C SER A 230 0.96 0.12 21.65
N PHE A 231 1.22 0.83 20.55
CA PHE A 231 0.53 0.64 19.28
C PHE A 231 0.88 -0.70 18.64
N PHE A 232 2.14 -1.13 18.76
CA PHE A 232 2.61 -2.44 18.32
C PHE A 232 1.90 -3.57 19.07
N GLU A 233 1.89 -3.53 20.40
CA GLU A 233 1.25 -4.56 21.24
C GLU A 233 -0.24 -4.72 20.90
N LYS A 234 -0.96 -3.59 20.79
CA LYS A 234 -2.37 -3.61 20.40
C LYS A 234 -2.58 -4.09 18.96
N ASN A 235 -1.67 -3.75 18.04
CA ASN A 235 -1.69 -4.31 16.67
C ASN A 235 -1.53 -5.83 16.69
N LEU A 236 -0.63 -6.37 17.51
CA LEU A 236 -0.45 -7.82 17.65
C LEU A 236 -1.76 -8.48 18.13
N ASP A 237 -2.42 -7.90 19.14
CA ASP A 237 -3.70 -8.42 19.64
C ASP A 237 -4.83 -8.33 18.59
N ARG A 238 -4.87 -7.23 17.83
CA ARG A 238 -5.78 -7.10 16.68
C ARG A 238 -5.52 -8.19 15.63
N ASN A 239 -4.26 -8.44 15.30
CA ASN A 239 -3.86 -9.48 14.36
C ASN A 239 -4.17 -10.90 14.83
N ARG A 240 -4.05 -11.17 16.14
CA ARG A 240 -4.45 -12.45 16.74
C ARG A 240 -5.94 -12.76 16.51
N SER A 241 -6.78 -11.73 16.53
CA SER A 241 -8.22 -11.87 16.29
C SER A 241 -8.56 -11.89 14.81
N LEU A 242 -7.85 -11.09 14.00
CA LEU A 242 -8.09 -10.94 12.57
C LEU A 242 -7.68 -12.18 11.77
N LEU A 243 -6.61 -12.87 12.17
CA LEU A 243 -5.99 -13.94 11.39
C LEU A 243 -6.22 -15.29 12.05
N SER A 244 -6.37 -16.33 11.24
CA SER A 244 -6.44 -17.71 11.75
C SER A 244 -5.11 -18.09 12.41
N GLY A 245 -5.10 -18.16 13.75
CA GLY A 245 -3.89 -18.38 14.55
C GLY A 245 -3.12 -19.67 14.26
N SER A 246 -3.75 -20.67 13.63
CA SER A 246 -3.11 -21.93 13.23
C SER A 246 -2.40 -21.90 11.87
N VAL A 247 -2.57 -20.83 11.09
CA VAL A 247 -1.93 -20.67 9.79
C VAL A 247 -0.44 -20.38 10.00
N ARG A 248 0.44 -21.01 9.24
CA ARG A 248 1.87 -20.69 9.26
C ARG A 248 2.08 -19.34 8.60
N LEU A 249 2.94 -18.50 9.18
CA LEU A 249 3.13 -17.15 8.69
C LEU A 249 3.61 -17.15 7.23
N GLY A 250 4.51 -18.08 6.86
CA GLY A 250 4.99 -18.24 5.49
C GLY A 250 3.92 -18.62 4.44
N ASP A 251 2.76 -19.15 4.87
CA ASP A 251 1.63 -19.41 3.98
C ASP A 251 0.84 -18.12 3.65
N ILE A 252 1.07 -17.04 4.44
CA ILE A 252 0.49 -15.71 4.23
C ILE A 252 1.52 -14.78 3.54
N GLY A 253 2.75 -14.75 4.05
CA GLY A 253 3.85 -13.91 3.55
C GLY A 253 5.10 -14.03 4.42
N ASN A 254 6.22 -13.49 3.96
CA ASN A 254 7.44 -13.43 4.76
C ASN A 254 7.64 -12.02 5.30
N PHE A 255 7.95 -11.91 6.58
CA PHE A 255 8.08 -10.64 7.27
C PHE A 255 9.44 -10.58 7.98
N LEU A 256 10.12 -9.44 7.91
CA LEU A 256 11.42 -9.24 8.53
C LEU A 256 11.34 -9.45 10.05
N GLY A 257 12.18 -10.34 10.57
CA GLY A 257 12.22 -10.63 12.01
C GLY A 257 11.14 -11.59 12.50
N TYR A 258 10.42 -12.25 11.59
CA TYR A 258 9.42 -13.28 11.90
C TYR A 258 9.79 -14.61 11.25
N ASP A 259 9.39 -15.71 11.88
CA ASP A 259 9.71 -17.07 11.43
C ASP A 259 8.56 -17.61 10.55
N SER A 260 8.87 -17.91 9.29
CA SER A 260 7.91 -18.41 8.31
C SER A 260 7.36 -19.81 8.64
N ASP A 261 8.10 -20.61 9.41
CA ASP A 261 7.72 -21.96 9.77
C ASP A 261 6.79 -22.01 10.99
N LEU A 262 6.74 -20.92 11.77
CA LEU A 262 5.87 -20.78 12.92
C LEU A 262 4.48 -20.27 12.51
N THR A 263 3.50 -20.62 13.33
CA THR A 263 2.13 -20.10 13.19
C THR A 263 2.06 -18.59 13.48
N VAL A 264 0.97 -17.95 13.04
CA VAL A 264 0.69 -16.55 13.39
C VAL A 264 0.68 -16.36 14.91
N GLU A 265 0.05 -17.26 15.67
CA GLU A 265 -0.02 -17.15 17.13
C GLU A 265 1.35 -17.26 17.81
N GLU A 266 2.19 -18.19 17.36
CA GLU A 266 3.56 -18.36 17.88
C GLU A 266 4.41 -17.13 17.58
N ASN A 267 4.35 -16.60 16.36
CA ASN A 267 5.05 -15.38 15.98
C ASN A 267 4.61 -14.18 16.82
N ILE A 268 3.29 -13.99 16.99
CA ILE A 268 2.73 -12.92 17.83
C ILE A 268 3.20 -13.07 19.28
N THR A 269 3.19 -14.28 19.82
CA THR A 269 3.62 -14.55 21.20
C THR A 269 5.11 -14.20 21.39
N ILE A 270 5.96 -14.62 20.45
CA ILE A 270 7.39 -14.30 20.48
C ILE A 270 7.59 -12.78 20.35
N ALA A 271 6.88 -12.14 19.43
CA ALA A 271 6.99 -10.70 19.18
C ALA A 271 6.57 -9.86 20.39
N ALA A 272 5.47 -10.23 21.05
CA ALA A 272 5.01 -9.58 22.28
C ALA A 272 6.04 -9.69 23.42
N SER A 273 6.80 -10.79 23.50
CA SER A 273 7.82 -10.96 24.54
C SER A 273 9.05 -10.06 24.38
N ARG A 274 9.25 -9.41 23.22
CA ARG A 274 10.41 -8.54 22.95
C ARG A 274 10.40 -7.22 23.73
N TYR A 275 9.22 -6.81 24.22
CA TYR A 275 9.01 -5.48 24.83
C TYR A 275 8.45 -5.54 26.26
N GLN A 276 8.41 -6.74 26.86
CA GLN A 276 8.07 -6.97 28.27
C GLN A 276 9.30 -6.83 29.18
#